data_AF-A0A2G9P7N6-F1
#
_entry.id   AF-A0A2G9P7N6-F1
#
_cell.length_a   1.000
_cell.length_b   1.000
_cell.length_c   1.000
_cell.angle_alpha   90.00
_cell.angle_beta   90.00
_cell.angle_gamma   90.00
#
_symmetry.space_group_name_H-M   'P 1'
#
loop_
_entity.id
_entity.type
_entity.pdbx_description
1 polymer ?
#
loop_
_entity_poly.entity_id
_entity_poly.type
_entity_poly.pdbx_seq_one_letter_code
_entity_poly.pdbx_strand_id
1 'polypeptide(L)'
;MGNKKSFDSKKPLTKKVDLKYSLMDKALGIKQVIPNSKKTINSNSFIQSLSKPVQKTKNSGSKPNIPVKDNKQKNNDNKQKKDSSGSNVVVGAVVLVVLVSLFFVLNQNLGLGQKDATADKDKSGEENEANKNNNLIPLTFEEKYSDCILESNVQVKENCLQSLAIEFNNPVLCDELVNLDSEKCSREVWKANAIISQELDSCKTLLTELDRVDCVKQIALNTSDKTFCSNLGEVVSGISITEINSCLIDLAIQEKNLTICDEINGSMNQTCKFNTALVISNPDLCVVFELPVIRNDCISRIAKNNNDITLCNRITDLTQKNRCITNLS
;
A
#
# COMPACT_ATOMS: atom_id res chain seq x y z
N MET A 1 43.12 8.24 -61.99
CA MET A 1 43.24 7.68 -60.63
C MET A 1 42.48 8.58 -59.67
N GLY A 2 41.39 8.11 -59.06
CA GLY A 2 40.57 8.92 -58.16
C GLY A 2 39.29 8.16 -57.76
N ASN A 3 39.36 7.52 -56.60
CA ASN A 3 38.38 6.58 -56.05
C ASN A 3 36.99 7.20 -55.81
N LYS A 4 35.93 6.56 -56.35
CA LYS A 4 34.56 6.67 -55.84
C LYS A 4 34.28 5.44 -54.98
N LYS A 5 34.11 5.63 -53.66
CA LYS A 5 33.60 4.60 -52.75
C LYS A 5 32.07 4.60 -52.82
N SER A 6 31.47 3.47 -53.18
CA SER A 6 30.04 3.23 -53.08
C SER A 6 29.65 2.93 -51.63
N PHE A 7 28.53 3.50 -51.19
CA PHE A 7 27.89 3.14 -49.92
C PHE A 7 27.04 1.89 -50.12
N ASP A 8 27.38 0.82 -49.40
CA ASP A 8 26.60 -0.41 -49.32
C ASP A 8 25.27 -0.20 -48.60
N SER A 9 24.25 -0.83 -49.15
CA SER A 9 22.86 -0.78 -48.72
C SER A 9 22.64 -1.56 -47.42
N LYS A 10 21.96 -0.93 -46.46
CA LYS A 10 21.50 -1.55 -45.21
C LYS A 10 20.57 -2.75 -45.51
N LYS A 11 20.91 -3.90 -44.93
CA LYS A 11 20.09 -5.13 -44.88
C LYS A 11 19.05 -4.99 -43.75
N PRO A 12 17.77 -5.33 -43.95
CA PRO A 12 16.79 -5.31 -42.86
C PRO A 12 16.94 -6.54 -41.95
N LEU A 13 17.09 -6.32 -40.64
CA LEU A 13 16.92 -7.34 -39.61
C LEU A 13 15.42 -7.52 -39.33
N THR A 14 14.80 -8.48 -40.01
CA THR A 14 13.47 -8.99 -39.65
C THR A 14 13.52 -10.51 -39.67
N LYS A 15 13.83 -11.15 -38.52
CA LYS A 15 13.64 -12.60 -38.33
C LYS A 15 13.79 -13.14 -36.90
N LYS A 16 13.64 -12.32 -35.86
CA LYS A 16 13.73 -12.79 -34.45
C LYS A 16 12.46 -12.59 -33.61
N VAL A 17 11.39 -12.05 -34.19
CA VAL A 17 10.16 -11.72 -33.45
C VAL A 17 9.18 -12.90 -33.41
N ASP A 18 9.21 -13.81 -34.39
CA ASP A 18 8.16 -14.84 -34.54
C ASP A 18 8.22 -16.00 -33.53
N LEU A 19 9.32 -16.19 -32.79
CA LEU A 19 9.46 -17.33 -31.87
C LEU A 19 8.98 -17.06 -30.43
N LYS A 20 8.77 -15.79 -30.05
CA LYS A 20 8.38 -15.42 -28.67
C LYS A 20 6.86 -15.46 -28.45
N TYR A 21 6.06 -15.32 -29.51
CA TYR A 21 4.60 -15.28 -29.43
C TYR A 21 3.94 -16.65 -29.21
N SER A 22 4.58 -17.75 -29.61
CA SER A 22 3.98 -19.10 -29.48
C SER A 22 3.91 -19.62 -28.03
N LEU A 23 4.65 -19.01 -27.09
CA LEU A 23 4.71 -19.47 -25.70
C LEU A 23 3.73 -18.75 -24.77
N MET A 24 3.17 -17.59 -25.15
CA MET A 24 2.26 -16.83 -24.28
C MET A 24 0.77 -17.16 -24.49
N ASP A 25 0.37 -17.64 -25.66
CA ASP A 25 -1.02 -18.08 -25.92
C ASP A 25 -1.44 -19.30 -25.09
N LYS A 26 -0.49 -20.03 -24.49
CA LYS A 26 -0.78 -21.14 -23.57
C LYS A 26 -0.84 -20.73 -22.08
N ALA A 27 -0.36 -19.53 -21.72
CA ALA A 27 -0.35 -19.06 -20.34
C ALA A 27 -1.62 -18.29 -19.96
N LEU A 28 -2.30 -17.67 -20.93
CA LEU A 28 -3.57 -16.97 -20.72
C LEU A 28 -4.79 -17.88 -20.95
N GLY A 29 -4.78 -19.05 -20.29
CA GLY A 29 -6.00 -19.81 -20.04
C GLY A 29 -6.90 -19.01 -19.10
N ILE A 30 -7.52 -17.95 -19.61
CA ILE A 30 -8.52 -17.12 -18.94
C ILE A 30 -9.72 -18.04 -18.68
N LYS A 31 -9.69 -18.75 -17.55
CA LYS A 31 -10.92 -19.22 -16.92
C LYS A 31 -11.61 -17.96 -16.43
N GLN A 32 -12.71 -17.59 -17.09
CA GLN A 32 -13.65 -16.64 -16.54
C GLN A 32 -14.00 -17.10 -15.11
N VAL A 33 -13.56 -16.33 -14.13
CA VAL A 33 -13.89 -16.56 -12.72
C VAL A 33 -15.36 -16.18 -12.54
N ILE A 34 -16.22 -17.18 -12.53
CA ILE A 34 -17.61 -17.05 -12.07
C ILE A 34 -17.57 -16.93 -10.54
N PRO A 35 -18.12 -15.87 -9.93
CA PRO A 35 -18.15 -15.75 -8.48
C PRO A 35 -19.24 -16.69 -7.95
N ASN A 36 -18.88 -17.75 -7.22
CA ASN A 36 -19.88 -18.46 -6.41
C ASN A 36 -19.35 -19.14 -5.14
N SER A 37 -20.03 -18.78 -4.06
CA SER A 37 -20.37 -19.56 -2.86
C SER A 37 -19.25 -19.91 -1.85
N LYS A 38 -19.42 -19.33 -0.67
CA LYS A 38 -18.83 -19.73 0.62
C LYS A 38 -18.89 -21.24 0.79
N LYS A 39 -17.73 -21.87 0.97
CA LYS A 39 -17.60 -23.24 1.45
C LYS A 39 -16.95 -23.21 2.83
N THR A 40 -17.77 -23.45 3.85
CA THR A 40 -17.35 -23.65 5.23
C THR A 40 -16.49 -24.92 5.30
N ILE A 41 -15.21 -24.80 5.67
CA ILE A 41 -14.37 -25.95 5.99
C ILE A 41 -14.29 -26.05 7.51
N ASN A 42 -14.89 -27.13 8.00
CA ASN A 42 -14.80 -27.63 9.35
C ASN A 42 -13.52 -28.47 9.46
N SER A 43 -12.64 -28.13 10.39
CA SER A 43 -11.42 -28.88 10.67
C SER A 43 -11.35 -29.21 12.16
N ASN A 44 -11.89 -30.37 12.51
CA ASN A 44 -11.57 -31.08 13.74
C ASN A 44 -10.41 -32.06 13.49
N SER A 45 -9.60 -32.25 14.54
CA SER A 45 -8.56 -33.27 14.75
C SER A 45 -7.17 -33.01 14.12
N PHE A 46 -6.18 -32.72 14.98
CA PHE A 46 -5.17 -33.74 15.35
C PHE A 46 -4.37 -33.26 16.57
N ILE A 47 -4.41 -34.03 17.67
CA ILE A 47 -3.51 -33.92 18.83
C ILE A 47 -2.53 -35.09 18.75
N GLN A 48 -1.23 -34.81 18.91
CA GLN A 48 -0.23 -35.62 19.62
C GLN A 48 1.10 -34.84 19.60
N SER A 49 1.47 -34.20 20.71
CA SER A 49 2.34 -34.73 21.77
C SER A 49 3.83 -34.81 21.37
N LEU A 50 4.63 -33.85 21.84
CA LEU A 50 5.96 -34.16 22.39
C LEU A 50 6.26 -33.21 23.56
N SER A 51 6.55 -33.84 24.69
CA SER A 51 6.81 -33.24 25.98
C SER A 51 8.24 -33.54 26.41
N LYS A 52 8.84 -32.58 27.15
CA LYS A 52 9.96 -32.68 28.12
C LYS A 52 11.38 -32.47 27.58
N PRO A 53 12.37 -32.09 28.44
CA PRO A 53 12.27 -31.37 29.71
C PRO A 53 13.21 -30.14 29.83
N VAL A 54 12.81 -29.27 30.76
CA VAL A 54 13.59 -28.20 31.38
C VAL A 54 14.83 -28.74 32.07
N GLN A 55 16.02 -28.22 31.72
CA GLN A 55 17.22 -28.32 32.55
C GLN A 55 17.49 -26.99 33.23
N LYS A 56 17.46 -27.01 34.57
CA LYS A 56 17.97 -25.96 35.46
C LYS A 56 19.50 -26.03 35.46
N THR A 57 20.17 -24.92 35.18
CA THR A 57 21.54 -24.68 35.62
C THR A 57 21.59 -23.44 36.51
N LYS A 58 21.92 -23.68 37.78
CA LYS A 58 22.45 -22.69 38.72
C LYS A 58 23.97 -22.62 38.47
N ASN A 59 24.55 -21.42 38.41
CA ASN A 59 25.62 -20.97 39.31
C ASN A 59 26.44 -19.79 38.76
N SER A 60 26.91 -18.97 39.71
CA SER A 60 28.14 -18.14 39.72
C SER A 60 28.33 -17.16 38.55
N GLY A 61 28.30 -15.85 38.75
CA GLY A 61 29.10 -15.13 39.73
C GLY A 61 30.49 -14.85 39.15
N SER A 62 30.68 -13.70 38.49
CA SER A 62 31.96 -13.00 38.31
C SER A 62 31.74 -11.66 37.60
N LYS A 63 32.09 -10.56 38.29
CA LYS A 63 32.21 -9.21 37.72
C LYS A 63 33.53 -9.14 36.92
N PRO A 64 33.53 -8.55 35.71
CA PRO A 64 34.75 -8.01 35.13
C PRO A 64 34.86 -6.49 35.38
N ASN A 65 35.99 -6.09 35.95
CA ASN A 65 36.46 -4.70 35.99
C ASN A 65 36.60 -4.16 34.56
N ILE A 66 35.99 -3.01 34.28
CA ILE A 66 36.21 -2.23 33.05
C ILE A 66 37.24 -1.13 33.38
N PRO A 67 38.40 -1.08 32.71
CA PRO A 67 39.31 0.06 32.82
C PRO A 67 38.77 1.23 31.99
N VAL A 68 38.63 2.37 32.67
CA VAL A 68 38.41 3.69 32.07
C VAL A 68 39.62 4.05 31.22
N LYS A 69 39.43 4.26 29.92
CA LYS A 69 40.41 4.88 29.03
C LYS A 69 39.88 6.22 28.56
N ASP A 70 40.56 7.28 28.99
CA ASP A 70 40.42 8.64 28.48
C ASP A 70 40.77 8.68 26.98
N ASN A 71 39.81 9.11 26.16
CA ASN A 71 40.07 9.36 24.75
C ASN A 71 39.89 10.85 24.45
N LYS A 72 41.02 11.50 24.15
CA LYS A 72 41.15 12.88 23.69
C LYS A 72 40.38 13.09 22.39
N GLN A 73 39.49 14.07 22.43
CA GLN A 73 38.72 14.60 21.32
C GLN A 73 39.64 15.39 20.37
N LYS A 74 39.82 14.91 19.14
CA LYS A 74 40.40 15.68 18.02
C LYS A 74 39.27 16.21 17.15
N ASN A 75 39.16 17.53 17.09
CA ASN A 75 38.32 18.25 16.14
C ASN A 75 38.87 18.07 14.72
N ASN A 76 38.02 17.63 13.80
CA ASN A 76 38.26 17.70 12.37
C ASN A 76 37.12 18.49 11.73
N ASP A 77 37.44 19.71 11.31
CA ASP A 77 36.60 20.54 10.46
C ASP A 77 36.58 19.96 9.04
N ASN A 78 35.42 19.49 8.59
CA ASN A 78 35.21 19.11 7.19
C ASN A 78 34.06 19.93 6.58
N LYS A 79 34.48 20.75 5.62
CA LYS A 79 33.71 21.70 4.82
C LYS A 79 32.92 20.93 3.75
N GLN A 80 31.60 20.83 3.89
CA GLN A 80 30.71 20.32 2.83
C GLN A 80 30.13 21.47 2.01
N LYS A 81 30.38 21.41 0.69
CA LYS A 81 29.71 22.19 -0.35
C LYS A 81 28.27 21.69 -0.49
N LYS A 82 27.32 22.63 -0.51
CA LYS A 82 25.92 22.40 -0.87
C LYS A 82 25.79 22.55 -2.39
N ASP A 83 25.38 21.47 -3.06
CA ASP A 83 24.77 21.55 -4.38
C ASP A 83 23.28 21.20 -4.22
N SER A 84 22.42 22.12 -4.64
CA SER A 84 20.97 22.06 -4.57
C SER A 84 20.43 22.06 -5.99
N SER A 85 19.90 20.93 -6.47
CA SER A 85 18.98 20.93 -7.61
C SER A 85 18.03 19.73 -7.60
N GLY A 86 16.75 20.03 -7.84
CA GLY A 86 15.81 19.15 -8.55
C GLY A 86 14.98 18.18 -7.71
N SER A 87 13.77 18.58 -7.31
CA SER A 87 12.72 17.63 -6.91
C SER A 87 11.33 18.17 -7.29
N ASN A 88 10.93 17.98 -8.55
CA ASN A 88 9.57 18.24 -9.03
C ASN A 88 8.88 17.00 -9.62
N VAL A 89 9.46 15.79 -9.49
CA VAL A 89 8.92 14.57 -10.12
C VAL A 89 8.09 13.70 -9.16
N VAL A 90 8.16 13.92 -7.85
CA VAL A 90 7.51 13.06 -6.84
C VAL A 90 6.02 13.36 -6.65
N VAL A 91 5.52 14.51 -7.13
CA VAL A 91 4.13 14.94 -6.87
C VAL A 91 3.10 14.15 -7.68
N GLY A 92 3.46 13.64 -8.87
CA GLY A 92 2.49 12.95 -9.75
C GLY A 92 2.07 11.55 -9.28
N ALA A 93 2.99 10.77 -8.71
CA ALA A 93 2.70 9.39 -8.29
C ALA A 93 1.84 9.33 -7.01
N VAL A 94 1.97 10.31 -6.12
CA VAL A 94 1.19 10.38 -4.88
C VAL A 94 -0.28 10.67 -5.18
N VAL A 95 -0.58 11.48 -6.19
CA VAL A 95 -1.97 11.82 -6.57
C VAL A 95 -2.72 10.59 -7.10
N LEU A 96 -2.06 9.71 -7.84
CA LEU A 96 -2.70 8.54 -8.46
C LEU A 96 -3.06 7.47 -7.42
N VAL A 97 -2.20 7.25 -6.41
CA VAL A 97 -2.48 6.35 -5.27
C VAL A 97 -3.63 6.86 -4.38
N VAL A 98 -3.73 8.18 -4.21
CA VAL A 98 -4.83 8.81 -3.45
C VAL A 98 -6.17 8.67 -4.19
N LEU A 99 -6.18 8.80 -5.52
CA LEU A 99 -7.41 8.64 -6.33
C LEU A 99 -7.94 7.20 -6.34
N VAL A 100 -7.05 6.20 -6.42
CA VAL A 100 -7.45 4.78 -6.37
C VAL A 100 -8.03 4.43 -4.98
N SER A 101 -7.42 4.93 -3.91
CA SER A 101 -7.91 4.73 -2.54
C SER A 101 -9.28 5.41 -2.32
N LEU A 102 -9.49 6.63 -2.84
CA LEU A 102 -10.77 7.35 -2.77
C LEU A 102 -11.88 6.61 -3.52
N PHE A 103 -11.58 6.04 -4.68
CA PHE A 103 -12.55 5.26 -5.45
C PHE A 103 -13.01 4.00 -4.68
N PHE A 104 -12.10 3.36 -3.95
CA PHE A 104 -12.42 2.21 -3.10
C PHE A 104 -13.32 2.60 -1.91
N VAL A 105 -13.04 3.74 -1.25
CA VAL A 105 -13.86 4.25 -0.13
C VAL A 105 -15.26 4.66 -0.59
N LEU A 106 -15.39 5.29 -1.76
CA LEU A 106 -16.69 5.69 -2.31
C LEU A 106 -17.57 4.49 -2.65
N ASN A 107 -16.97 3.39 -3.15
CA ASN A 107 -17.70 2.17 -3.46
C ASN A 107 -18.22 1.42 -2.22
N GLN A 108 -17.57 1.55 -1.06
CA GLN A 108 -18.05 0.90 0.18
C GLN A 108 -19.23 1.64 0.83
N ASN A 109 -19.37 2.95 0.61
CA ASN A 109 -20.46 3.75 1.22
C ASN A 109 -21.81 3.67 0.46
N LEU A 110 -21.84 3.13 -0.76
CA LEU A 110 -23.08 2.97 -1.55
C LEU A 110 -23.94 1.77 -1.13
N GLY A 111 -23.53 1.04 -0.08
CA GLY A 111 -24.03 -0.30 0.22
C GLY A 111 -24.85 -0.46 1.49
N LEU A 112 -25.52 0.54 2.08
CA LEU A 112 -26.49 0.29 3.17
C LEU A 112 -27.63 1.31 3.21
N GLY A 113 -28.71 1.01 2.49
CA GLY A 113 -30.04 1.55 2.74
C GLY A 113 -30.89 0.52 3.48
N GLN A 114 -30.84 0.50 4.81
CA GLN A 114 -31.84 -0.20 5.62
C GLN A 114 -33.07 0.71 5.77
N LYS A 115 -34.20 0.18 5.33
CA LYS A 115 -35.55 0.70 5.55
C LYS A 115 -35.85 0.65 7.05
N ASP A 116 -36.25 1.78 7.61
CA ASP A 116 -37.21 1.79 8.71
C ASP A 116 -38.27 2.84 8.45
N ALA A 117 -39.51 2.38 8.57
CA ALA A 117 -40.72 3.14 8.32
C ALA A 117 -41.18 3.81 9.61
N THR A 118 -41.35 5.13 9.57
CA THR A 118 -42.38 5.80 10.35
C THR A 118 -42.95 6.96 9.55
N ALA A 119 -44.27 6.89 9.35
CA ALA A 119 -45.10 7.92 8.75
C ALA A 119 -45.14 9.18 9.63
N ASP A 120 -45.06 10.37 9.03
CA ASP A 120 -46.21 11.27 9.03
C ASP A 120 -46.11 12.37 7.95
N LYS A 121 -47.29 12.84 7.56
CA LYS A 121 -47.62 13.72 6.43
C LYS A 121 -47.19 15.18 6.64
N ASP A 122 -46.75 15.87 5.59
CA ASP A 122 -47.58 16.73 4.70
C ASP A 122 -46.76 17.83 3.98
N LYS A 123 -47.18 18.10 2.73
CA LYS A 123 -46.96 19.30 1.87
C LYS A 123 -45.59 19.48 1.20
N SER A 124 -45.47 19.10 -0.08
CA SER A 124 -45.72 19.92 -1.30
C SER A 124 -44.69 21.03 -1.47
N GLY A 125 -43.88 21.13 -2.53
CA GLY A 125 -43.68 20.33 -3.73
C GLY A 125 -42.74 21.14 -4.63
N GLU A 126 -41.81 20.51 -5.33
CA GLU A 126 -41.10 21.11 -6.46
C GLU A 126 -40.32 20.04 -7.25
N GLU A 127 -40.71 19.94 -8.53
CA GLU A 127 -40.00 19.47 -9.72
C GLU A 127 -39.09 18.23 -9.64
N ASN A 128 -39.65 17.10 -10.10
CA ASN A 128 -38.95 15.86 -10.41
C ASN A 128 -38.04 16.05 -11.64
N GLU A 129 -36.76 16.33 -11.41
CA GLU A 129 -35.74 16.18 -12.43
C GLU A 129 -35.53 14.68 -12.71
N ALA A 130 -35.90 14.27 -13.93
CA ALA A 130 -35.83 12.90 -14.39
C ALA A 130 -34.37 12.39 -14.30
N ASN A 131 -34.11 11.57 -13.29
CA ASN A 131 -32.87 10.86 -13.09
C ASN A 131 -32.66 9.86 -14.24
N LYS A 132 -32.06 10.34 -15.33
CA LYS A 132 -31.69 9.58 -16.51
C LYS A 132 -30.42 8.80 -16.18
N ASN A 133 -30.59 7.67 -15.50
CA ASN A 133 -29.54 6.67 -15.30
C ASN A 133 -29.12 6.12 -16.67
N ASN A 134 -28.20 6.81 -17.33
CA ASN A 134 -27.53 6.31 -18.52
C ASN A 134 -26.62 5.18 -18.07
N ASN A 135 -27.08 3.93 -18.25
CA ASN A 135 -26.22 2.76 -18.24
C ASN A 135 -25.21 2.91 -19.39
N LEU A 136 -24.05 3.51 -19.10
CA LEU A 136 -22.94 3.57 -20.02
C LEU A 136 -22.35 2.16 -20.12
N ILE A 137 -22.38 1.58 -21.32
CA ILE A 137 -21.73 0.30 -21.59
C ILE A 137 -20.22 0.51 -21.45
N PRO A 138 -19.49 -0.31 -20.68
CA PRO A 138 -18.04 -0.20 -20.58
C PRO A 138 -17.40 -0.35 -21.96
N LEU A 139 -16.53 0.59 -22.32
CA LEU A 139 -15.78 0.54 -23.58
C LEU A 139 -14.90 -0.72 -23.63
N THR A 140 -14.78 -1.31 -24.82
CA THR A 140 -13.91 -2.47 -25.03
C THR A 140 -12.42 -2.06 -25.03
N PHE A 141 -11.53 -3.06 -24.95
CA PHE A 141 -10.10 -2.85 -25.06
C PHE A 141 -9.73 -2.10 -26.36
N GLU A 142 -10.32 -2.53 -27.48
CA GLU A 142 -10.04 -2.01 -28.81
C GLU A 142 -10.46 -0.54 -28.95
N GLU A 143 -11.62 -0.18 -28.38
CA GLU A 143 -12.12 1.20 -28.38
C GLU A 143 -11.16 2.11 -27.60
N LYS A 144 -10.80 1.72 -26.37
CA LYS A 144 -9.87 2.50 -25.55
C LYS A 144 -8.46 2.57 -26.15
N TYR A 145 -7.97 1.48 -26.72
CA TYR A 145 -6.66 1.43 -27.36
C TYR A 145 -6.62 2.35 -28.59
N SER A 146 -7.68 2.32 -29.41
CA SER A 146 -7.81 3.23 -30.56
C SER A 146 -7.74 4.69 -30.10
N ASP A 147 -8.44 5.07 -29.04
CA ASP A 147 -8.39 6.42 -28.48
C ASP A 147 -6.97 6.80 -28.03
N CYS A 148 -6.25 5.90 -27.35
CA CYS A 148 -4.85 6.15 -26.96
C CYS A 148 -3.93 6.36 -28.16
N ILE A 149 -4.08 5.56 -29.23
CA ILE A 149 -3.18 5.63 -30.39
C ILE A 149 -3.39 6.89 -31.22
N LEU A 150 -4.62 7.43 -31.24
CA LEU A 150 -5.00 8.67 -31.93
C LEU A 150 -4.50 9.93 -31.21
N GLU A 151 -4.05 9.82 -29.96
CA GLU A 151 -3.51 10.96 -29.23
C GLU A 151 -2.22 11.48 -29.88
N SER A 152 -2.22 12.79 -30.14
CA SER A 152 -1.13 13.52 -30.80
C SER A 152 0.01 13.87 -29.84
N ASN A 153 -0.31 14.07 -28.56
CA ASN A 153 0.68 14.34 -27.53
C ASN A 153 1.32 13.03 -27.07
N VAL A 154 2.63 12.87 -27.35
CA VAL A 154 3.36 11.63 -27.03
C VAL A 154 3.26 11.25 -25.55
N GLN A 155 3.32 12.21 -24.63
CA GLN A 155 3.23 11.92 -23.20
C GLN A 155 1.84 11.43 -22.81
N VAL A 156 0.78 12.05 -23.35
CA VAL A 156 -0.61 11.64 -23.07
C VAL A 156 -0.87 10.25 -23.65
N LYS A 157 -0.41 10.00 -24.88
CA LYS A 157 -0.46 8.69 -25.52
C LYS A 157 0.22 7.61 -24.68
N GLU A 158 1.44 7.84 -24.22
CA GLU A 158 2.18 6.87 -23.41
C GLU A 158 1.53 6.60 -22.05
N ASN A 159 1.02 7.64 -21.38
CA ASN A 159 0.28 7.48 -20.13
C ASN A 159 -1.02 6.68 -20.35
N CYS A 160 -1.69 6.90 -21.48
CA CYS A 160 -2.89 6.18 -21.88
C CYS A 160 -2.58 4.68 -22.12
N LEU A 161 -1.55 4.39 -22.92
CA LEU A 161 -1.10 3.02 -23.19
C LEU A 161 -0.64 2.29 -21.92
N GLN A 162 0.10 2.96 -21.02
CA GLN A 162 0.49 2.40 -19.73
C GLN A 162 -0.74 2.06 -18.86
N SER A 163 -1.75 2.93 -18.83
CA SER A 163 -2.97 2.69 -18.07
C SER A 163 -3.74 1.49 -18.62
N LEU A 164 -3.82 1.33 -19.94
CA LEU A 164 -4.41 0.14 -20.57
C LEU A 164 -3.60 -1.13 -20.31
N ALA A 165 -2.27 -1.03 -20.34
CA ALA A 165 -1.39 -2.15 -20.02
C ALA A 165 -1.70 -2.71 -18.61
N ILE A 166 -1.93 -1.83 -17.65
CA ILE A 166 -2.30 -2.18 -16.28
C ILE A 166 -3.74 -2.71 -16.21
N GLU A 167 -4.70 -1.97 -16.77
CA GLU A 167 -6.13 -2.31 -16.74
C GLU A 167 -6.41 -3.69 -17.34
N PHE A 168 -5.77 -3.99 -18.48
CA PHE A 168 -5.98 -5.24 -19.22
C PHE A 168 -4.89 -6.28 -18.97
N ASN A 169 -3.97 -6.03 -18.03
CA ASN A 169 -2.85 -6.92 -17.71
C ASN A 169 -2.08 -7.35 -18.96
N ASN A 170 -1.75 -6.39 -19.83
CA ASN A 170 -1.11 -6.62 -21.10
C ASN A 170 0.25 -5.91 -21.16
N PRO A 171 1.34 -6.57 -20.73
CA PRO A 171 2.67 -5.97 -20.75
C PRO A 171 3.20 -5.72 -22.16
N VAL A 172 2.60 -6.31 -23.22
CA VAL A 172 3.01 -6.06 -24.61
C VAL A 172 2.77 -4.60 -24.99
N LEU A 173 1.76 -3.95 -24.41
CA LEU A 173 1.52 -2.51 -24.61
C LEU A 173 2.68 -1.63 -24.10
N CYS A 174 3.48 -2.14 -23.16
CA CYS A 174 4.66 -1.43 -22.68
C CYS A 174 5.79 -1.38 -23.72
N ASP A 175 5.82 -2.30 -24.70
CA ASP A 175 6.81 -2.30 -25.78
C ASP A 175 6.53 -1.21 -26.84
N GLU A 176 5.32 -0.63 -26.85
CA GLU A 176 4.94 0.46 -27.75
C GLU A 176 5.36 1.85 -27.23
N LEU A 177 5.91 1.92 -26.01
CA LEU A 177 6.35 3.17 -25.39
C LEU A 177 7.73 3.58 -25.91
N VAL A 178 7.89 4.87 -26.25
CA VAL A 178 9.11 5.39 -26.90
C VAL A 178 10.00 6.12 -25.89
N ASN A 179 9.41 6.96 -25.05
CA ASN A 179 10.10 7.80 -24.08
C ASN A 179 9.96 7.28 -22.65
N LEU A 180 8.85 6.61 -22.32
CA LEU A 180 8.70 5.96 -21.03
C LEU A 180 9.63 4.74 -20.95
N ASP A 181 10.19 4.50 -19.77
CA ASP A 181 10.94 3.29 -19.46
C ASP A 181 9.99 2.08 -19.58
N SER A 182 10.07 1.35 -20.70
CA SER A 182 9.24 0.17 -20.99
C SER A 182 9.43 -0.95 -19.97
N GLU A 183 10.63 -1.03 -19.36
CA GLU A 183 10.90 -1.93 -18.25
C GLU A 183 10.08 -1.51 -17.02
N LYS A 184 10.06 -0.21 -16.71
CA LYS A 184 9.21 0.34 -15.64
C LYS A 184 7.74 0.05 -15.88
N CYS A 185 7.22 0.28 -17.09
CA CYS A 185 5.83 -0.06 -17.41
C CYS A 185 5.54 -1.54 -17.17
N SER A 186 6.39 -2.43 -17.69
CA SER A 186 6.21 -3.88 -17.53
C SER A 186 6.22 -4.32 -16.07
N ARG A 187 7.11 -3.73 -15.25
CA ARG A 187 7.15 -3.96 -13.80
C ARG A 187 5.84 -3.59 -13.11
N GLU A 188 5.26 -2.43 -13.43
CA GLU A 188 3.97 -2.00 -12.86
C GLU A 188 2.82 -2.91 -13.29
N VAL A 189 2.79 -3.36 -14.56
CA VAL A 189 1.77 -4.30 -15.05
C VAL A 189 1.84 -5.63 -14.30
N TRP A 190 3.03 -6.23 -14.18
CA TRP A 190 3.19 -7.49 -13.46
C TRP A 190 2.84 -7.38 -11.98
N LYS A 191 3.21 -6.27 -11.35
CA LYS A 191 2.87 -5.98 -9.97
C LYS A 191 1.36 -5.84 -9.78
N ALA A 192 0.69 -5.08 -10.64
CA ALA A 192 -0.77 -4.94 -10.61
C ALA A 192 -1.46 -6.29 -10.78
N ASN A 193 -1.00 -7.13 -11.71
CA ASN A 193 -1.51 -8.48 -11.90
C ASN A 193 -1.34 -9.36 -10.66
N ALA A 194 -0.15 -9.35 -10.05
CA ALA A 194 0.11 -10.10 -8.84
C ALA A 194 -0.79 -9.67 -7.66
N ILE A 195 -1.10 -8.37 -7.56
CA ILE A 195 -2.03 -7.84 -6.55
C ILE A 195 -3.47 -8.29 -6.84
N ILE A 196 -3.89 -8.24 -8.11
CA ILE A 196 -5.24 -8.65 -8.55
C ILE A 196 -5.44 -10.16 -8.35
N SER A 197 -4.42 -10.98 -8.61
CA SER A 197 -4.50 -12.42 -8.41
C SER A 197 -4.56 -12.82 -6.93
N GLN A 198 -4.08 -11.95 -6.02
CA GLN A 198 -3.97 -12.21 -4.58
C GLN A 198 -3.11 -13.45 -4.26
N GLU A 199 -2.23 -13.83 -5.18
CA GLU A 199 -1.35 -15.00 -5.02
C GLU A 199 0.06 -14.55 -4.63
N LEU A 200 0.54 -15.03 -3.48
CA LEU A 200 1.87 -14.68 -2.95
C LEU A 200 3.00 -15.04 -3.92
N ASP A 201 2.85 -16.14 -4.66
CA ASP A 201 3.82 -16.60 -5.65
C ASP A 201 3.95 -15.65 -6.83
N SER A 202 2.89 -14.92 -7.19
CA SER A 202 2.95 -13.89 -8.24
C SER A 202 3.84 -12.71 -7.82
N CYS A 203 3.87 -12.36 -6.53
CA CYS A 203 4.80 -11.34 -6.04
C CYS A 203 6.26 -11.79 -6.15
N LYS A 204 6.57 -13.09 -6.01
CA LYS A 204 7.96 -13.61 -6.06
C LYS A 204 8.63 -13.38 -7.41
N THR A 205 7.86 -13.25 -8.49
CA THR A 205 8.41 -13.02 -9.84
C THR A 205 8.82 -11.58 -10.09
N LEU A 206 8.54 -10.65 -9.18
CA LEU A 206 8.91 -9.25 -9.32
C LEU A 206 10.42 -9.07 -9.15
N LEU A 207 10.99 -8.15 -9.94
CA LEU A 207 12.43 -7.99 -10.11
C LEU A 207 13.11 -7.50 -8.81
N THR A 208 12.56 -6.45 -8.19
CA THR A 208 13.19 -5.79 -7.04
C THR A 208 12.57 -6.26 -5.73
N GLU A 209 13.37 -6.29 -4.66
CA GLU A 209 12.87 -6.58 -3.31
C GLU A 209 11.79 -5.59 -2.88
N LEU A 210 11.93 -4.32 -3.24
CA LEU A 210 10.95 -3.29 -2.94
C LEU A 210 9.60 -3.58 -3.61
N ASP A 211 9.59 -3.97 -4.88
CA ASP A 211 8.36 -4.34 -5.59
C ASP A 211 7.71 -5.57 -4.96
N ARG A 212 8.51 -6.55 -4.54
CA ARG A 212 8.02 -7.74 -3.83
C ARG A 212 7.35 -7.36 -2.50
N VAL A 213 8.01 -6.55 -1.67
CA VAL A 213 7.44 -6.09 -0.39
C VAL A 213 6.14 -5.33 -0.64
N ASP A 214 6.12 -4.39 -1.58
CA ASP A 214 4.94 -3.57 -1.85
C ASP A 214 3.78 -4.42 -2.39
N CYS A 215 4.06 -5.37 -3.29
CA CYS A 215 3.07 -6.32 -3.79
C CYS A 215 2.38 -7.10 -2.66
N VAL A 216 3.15 -7.69 -1.75
CA VAL A 216 2.61 -8.46 -0.62
C VAL A 216 1.81 -7.57 0.34
N LYS A 217 2.31 -6.36 0.63
CA LYS A 217 1.59 -5.38 1.46
C LYS A 217 0.23 -5.03 0.85
N GLN A 218 0.19 -4.73 -0.44
CA GLN A 218 -1.06 -4.40 -1.13
C GLN A 218 -2.05 -5.56 -1.14
N ILE A 219 -1.57 -6.81 -1.29
CA ILE A 219 -2.44 -7.98 -1.14
C ILE A 219 -2.99 -8.07 0.28
N ALA A 220 -2.17 -7.90 1.32
CA ALA A 220 -2.59 -7.92 2.72
C ALA A 220 -3.70 -6.88 2.99
N LEU A 221 -3.51 -5.66 2.47
CA LEU A 221 -4.48 -4.56 2.58
C LEU A 221 -5.77 -4.86 1.80
N ASN A 222 -5.69 -5.33 0.56
CA ASN A 222 -6.87 -5.59 -0.27
C ASN A 222 -7.71 -6.78 0.24
N THR A 223 -7.09 -7.74 0.92
CA THR A 223 -7.75 -8.95 1.44
C THR A 223 -8.09 -8.86 2.92
N SER A 224 -7.62 -7.82 3.61
CA SER A 224 -7.66 -7.69 5.06
C SER A 224 -7.03 -8.87 5.80
N ASP A 225 -6.13 -9.62 5.15
CA ASP A 225 -5.49 -10.81 5.70
C ASP A 225 -4.03 -10.51 6.14
N LYS A 226 -3.84 -10.43 7.46
CA LYS A 226 -2.54 -10.18 8.09
C LYS A 226 -1.50 -11.28 7.85
N THR A 227 -1.93 -12.49 7.49
CA THR A 227 -0.98 -13.60 7.24
C THR A 227 -0.03 -13.28 6.09
N PHE A 228 -0.46 -12.48 5.10
CA PHE A 228 0.43 -11.96 4.07
C PHE A 228 1.57 -11.11 4.64
N CYS A 229 1.30 -10.25 5.63
CA CYS A 229 2.33 -9.48 6.31
C CYS A 229 3.32 -10.39 7.05
N SER A 230 2.83 -11.41 7.75
CA SER A 230 3.67 -12.38 8.46
C SER A 230 4.54 -13.21 7.51
N ASN A 231 4.05 -13.48 6.30
CA ASN A 231 4.73 -14.31 5.29
C ASN A 231 5.66 -13.50 4.37
N LEU A 232 5.89 -12.21 4.63
CA LEU A 232 6.84 -11.39 3.85
C LEU A 232 8.23 -12.04 3.74
N GLY A 233 8.69 -12.74 4.80
CA GLY A 233 9.96 -13.45 4.80
C GLY A 233 10.04 -14.63 3.83
N GLU A 234 8.91 -15.17 3.37
CA GLU A 234 8.87 -16.22 2.35
C GLU A 234 9.04 -15.68 0.93
N VAL A 235 8.75 -14.39 0.72
CA VAL A 235 8.86 -13.71 -0.58
C VAL A 235 10.16 -12.93 -0.69
N VAL A 236 10.63 -12.35 0.42
CA VAL A 236 11.79 -11.48 0.45
C VAL A 236 12.79 -11.97 1.50
N SER A 237 13.84 -12.63 1.02
CA SER A 237 14.95 -13.09 1.85
C SER A 237 15.61 -11.91 2.57
N GLY A 238 15.83 -12.05 3.87
CA GLY A 238 16.50 -11.00 4.67
C GLY A 238 15.65 -9.78 4.98
N ILE A 239 14.33 -9.85 4.75
CA ILE A 239 13.39 -8.79 5.15
C ILE A 239 13.57 -8.46 6.64
N SER A 240 13.59 -7.18 6.99
CA SER A 240 13.70 -6.80 8.39
C SER A 240 12.35 -6.92 9.08
N ILE A 241 12.38 -7.13 10.39
CA ILE A 241 11.18 -7.10 11.22
C ILE A 241 10.43 -5.76 11.13
N THR A 242 11.12 -4.68 10.75
CA THR A 242 10.54 -3.34 10.58
C THR A 242 9.57 -3.31 9.40
N GLU A 243 9.87 -3.95 8.26
CA GLU A 243 8.95 -3.98 7.12
C GLU A 243 7.70 -4.83 7.43
N ILE A 244 7.87 -5.95 8.15
CA ILE A 244 6.76 -6.78 8.62
C ILE A 244 5.85 -5.96 9.54
N ASN A 245 6.43 -5.29 10.55
CA ASN A 245 5.69 -4.44 11.47
C ASN A 245 5.01 -3.28 10.74
N SER A 246 5.65 -2.68 9.74
CA SER A 246 5.04 -1.62 8.92
C SER A 246 3.82 -2.14 8.17
N CYS A 247 3.87 -3.33 7.57
CA CYS A 247 2.70 -3.96 6.93
C CYS A 247 1.54 -4.13 7.92
N LEU A 248 1.83 -4.64 9.12
CA LEU A 248 0.82 -4.84 10.17
C LEU A 248 0.23 -3.51 10.67
N ILE A 249 1.04 -2.44 10.76
CA ILE A 249 0.56 -1.10 11.12
C ILE A 249 -0.43 -0.58 10.08
N ASP A 250 -0.07 -0.65 8.80
CA ASP A 250 -0.90 -0.15 7.71
C ASP A 250 -2.25 -0.90 7.70
N LEU A 251 -2.20 -2.22 7.89
CA LEU A 251 -3.39 -3.05 7.99
C LEU A 251 -4.24 -2.75 9.24
N ALA A 252 -3.63 -2.58 10.41
CA ALA A 252 -4.34 -2.22 11.64
C ALA A 252 -5.09 -0.88 11.52
N ILE A 253 -4.47 0.09 10.86
CA ILE A 253 -5.06 1.41 10.60
C ILE A 253 -6.24 1.28 9.62
N GLN A 254 -6.06 0.55 8.52
CA GLN A 254 -7.11 0.35 7.51
C GLN A 254 -8.33 -0.36 8.11
N GLU A 255 -8.09 -1.47 8.81
CA GLU A 255 -9.13 -2.29 9.45
C GLU A 255 -9.68 -1.68 10.73
N LYS A 256 -9.09 -0.57 11.20
CA LYS A 256 -9.42 0.06 12.48
C LYS A 256 -9.39 -0.96 13.63
N ASN A 257 -8.42 -1.87 13.61
CA ASN A 257 -8.36 -3.01 14.51
C ASN A 257 -7.08 -3.02 15.35
N LEU A 258 -7.22 -2.65 16.63
CA LEU A 258 -6.10 -2.63 17.59
C LEU A 258 -5.53 -4.01 17.90
N THR A 259 -6.27 -5.11 17.71
CA THR A 259 -5.72 -6.45 18.01
C THR A 259 -4.61 -6.83 17.04
N ILE A 260 -4.58 -6.26 15.83
CA ILE A 260 -3.47 -6.45 14.88
C ILE A 260 -2.20 -5.80 15.44
N CYS A 261 -2.32 -4.65 16.12
CA CYS A 261 -1.18 -4.02 16.77
C CYS A 261 -0.56 -4.91 17.85
N ASP A 262 -1.33 -5.75 18.55
CA ASP A 262 -0.83 -6.63 19.61
C ASP A 262 0.15 -7.70 19.11
N GLU A 263 0.21 -7.95 17.80
CA GLU A 263 1.20 -8.85 17.17
C GLU A 263 2.54 -8.15 16.89
N ILE A 264 2.58 -6.83 17.02
CA ILE A 264 3.78 -6.03 16.81
C ILE A 264 4.58 -5.97 18.10
N ASN A 265 5.87 -6.26 18.01
CA ASN A 265 6.78 -6.21 19.15
C ASN A 265 7.45 -4.84 19.32
N GLY A 266 7.77 -4.49 20.57
CA GLY A 266 8.58 -3.33 20.91
C GLY A 266 7.86 -1.99 20.73
N SER A 267 8.63 -0.93 20.41
CA SER A 267 8.11 0.44 20.30
C SER A 267 7.11 0.64 19.15
N MET A 268 7.20 -0.16 18.09
CA MET A 268 6.28 -0.09 16.95
C MET A 268 4.83 -0.46 17.33
N ASN A 269 4.64 -1.27 18.38
CA ASN A 269 3.31 -1.57 18.95
C ASN A 269 2.59 -0.28 19.37
N GLN A 270 3.30 0.60 20.08
CA GLN A 270 2.76 1.85 20.59
C GLN A 270 2.42 2.80 19.43
N THR A 271 3.29 2.90 18.43
CA THR A 271 3.02 3.65 17.20
C THR A 271 1.78 3.14 16.47
N CYS A 272 1.63 1.82 16.34
CA CYS A 272 0.46 1.19 15.74
C CYS A 272 -0.83 1.59 16.45
N LYS A 273 -0.87 1.40 17.78
CA LYS A 273 -2.05 1.72 18.61
C LYS A 273 -2.39 3.19 18.54
N PHE A 274 -1.37 4.05 18.53
CA PHE A 274 -1.54 5.50 18.48
C PHE A 274 -2.20 5.92 17.16
N ASN A 275 -1.63 5.53 16.03
CA ASN A 275 -2.16 5.88 14.71
C ASN A 275 -3.57 5.30 14.49
N THR A 276 -3.80 4.06 14.93
CA THR A 276 -5.11 3.41 14.85
C THR A 276 -6.16 4.15 15.68
N ALA A 277 -5.82 4.57 16.91
CA ALA A 277 -6.71 5.37 17.76
C ALA A 277 -7.07 6.72 17.13
N LEU A 278 -6.10 7.39 16.46
CA LEU A 278 -6.35 8.64 15.74
C LEU A 278 -7.33 8.45 14.58
N VAL A 279 -7.19 7.39 13.80
CA VAL A 279 -8.07 7.10 12.65
C VAL A 279 -9.47 6.68 13.09
N ILE A 280 -9.58 5.94 14.20
CA ILE A 280 -10.89 5.64 14.82
C ILE A 280 -11.52 6.90 15.43
N SER A 281 -10.70 7.89 15.80
CA SER A 281 -11.13 9.12 16.47
C SER A 281 -11.87 8.86 17.79
N ASN A 282 -11.50 7.80 18.50
CA ASN A 282 -12.06 7.45 19.80
C ASN A 282 -11.03 7.70 20.94
N PRO A 283 -11.24 8.71 21.79
CA PRO A 283 -10.32 9.07 22.88
C PRO A 283 -10.21 8.01 23.99
N ASP A 284 -11.18 7.09 24.11
CA ASP A 284 -11.11 5.99 25.07
C ASP A 284 -10.01 5.00 24.70
N LEU A 285 -9.63 4.93 23.42
CA LEU A 285 -8.51 4.09 22.98
C LEU A 285 -7.15 4.65 23.43
N CYS A 286 -7.07 5.92 23.82
CA CYS A 286 -5.83 6.49 24.34
C CYS A 286 -5.48 6.01 25.76
N VAL A 287 -6.41 5.39 26.49
CA VAL A 287 -6.15 4.95 27.88
C VAL A 287 -5.12 3.82 27.95
N VAL A 288 -4.88 3.12 26.84
CA VAL A 288 -3.93 2.01 26.73
C VAL A 288 -2.46 2.44 26.86
N PHE A 289 -2.17 3.74 26.68
CA PHE A 289 -0.82 4.27 26.81
C PHE A 289 -0.45 4.44 28.28
N GLU A 290 0.60 3.74 28.72
CA GLU A 290 1.11 3.82 30.10
C GLU A 290 1.67 5.21 30.42
N LEU A 291 2.41 5.80 29.48
CA LEU A 291 3.03 7.10 29.66
C LEU A 291 1.99 8.22 29.51
N PRO A 292 1.76 9.06 30.54
CA PRO A 292 0.78 10.14 30.48
C PRO A 292 1.00 11.11 29.33
N VAL A 293 2.26 11.35 28.94
CA VAL A 293 2.58 12.25 27.80
C VAL A 293 2.05 11.72 26.47
N ILE A 294 2.14 10.41 26.21
CA ILE A 294 1.64 9.81 24.96
C ILE A 294 0.12 9.76 24.99
N ARG A 295 -0.46 9.40 26.13
CA ARG A 295 -1.92 9.41 26.35
C ARG A 295 -2.52 10.80 26.09
N ASN A 296 -1.89 11.83 26.65
CA ASN A 296 -2.35 13.21 26.52
C ASN A 296 -2.17 13.74 25.09
N ASP A 297 -1.07 13.40 24.39
CA ASP A 297 -0.90 13.73 22.96
C ASP A 297 -1.98 13.05 22.09
N CYS A 298 -2.28 11.77 22.35
CA CYS A 298 -3.33 11.03 21.66
C CYS A 298 -4.70 11.74 21.80
N ILE A 299 -5.11 12.06 23.04
CA ILE A 299 -6.37 12.76 23.31
C ILE A 299 -6.38 14.15 22.65
N SER A 300 -5.27 14.90 22.75
CA SER A 300 -5.17 16.24 22.18
C SER A 300 -5.30 16.25 20.66
N ARG A 301 -4.75 15.25 19.96
CA ARG A 301 -4.87 15.14 18.50
C ARG A 301 -6.26 14.73 18.06
N ILE A 302 -6.92 13.84 18.81
CA ILE A 302 -8.33 13.49 18.54
C ILE A 302 -9.23 14.71 18.77
N ALA A 303 -9.02 15.46 19.86
CA ALA A 303 -9.70 16.73 20.13
C ALA A 303 -9.54 17.70 18.95
N LYS A 304 -8.32 17.83 18.43
CA LYS A 304 -8.01 18.66 17.26
C LYS A 304 -8.73 18.19 15.99
N ASN A 305 -8.66 16.90 15.67
CA ASN A 305 -9.27 16.34 14.46
C ASN A 305 -10.80 16.45 14.48
N ASN A 306 -11.41 16.32 15.65
CA ASN A 306 -12.86 16.40 15.83
C ASN A 306 -13.36 17.83 16.10
N ASN A 307 -12.45 18.81 16.25
CA ASN A 307 -12.77 20.15 16.72
C ASN A 307 -13.58 20.16 18.03
N ASP A 308 -13.25 19.25 18.95
CA ASP A 308 -13.98 19.02 20.21
C ASP A 308 -13.13 19.41 21.43
N ILE A 309 -13.37 20.63 21.92
CA ILE A 309 -12.71 21.18 23.11
C ILE A 309 -13.00 20.38 24.38
N THR A 310 -14.13 19.66 24.44
CA THR A 310 -14.50 18.89 25.64
C THR A 310 -13.54 17.74 25.88
N LEU A 311 -12.93 17.19 24.82
CA LEU A 311 -11.90 16.17 24.91
C LEU A 311 -10.62 16.67 25.58
N CYS A 312 -10.26 17.96 25.42
CA CYS A 312 -9.13 18.55 26.13
C CYS A 312 -9.31 18.48 27.66
N ASN A 313 -10.55 18.44 28.16
CA ASN A 313 -10.78 18.31 29.61
C ASN A 313 -10.37 16.95 30.18
N ARG A 314 -10.19 15.92 29.33
CA ARG A 314 -9.72 14.59 29.72
C ARG A 314 -8.20 14.51 29.90
N ILE A 315 -7.47 15.53 29.46
CA ILE A 315 -6.01 15.61 29.60
C ILE A 315 -5.66 15.92 31.06
N THR A 316 -4.86 15.07 31.69
CA THR A 316 -4.49 15.19 33.11
C THR A 316 -3.39 16.21 33.37
N ASP A 317 -2.50 16.41 32.40
CA ASP A 317 -1.43 17.40 32.49
C ASP A 317 -1.95 18.80 32.15
N LEU A 318 -1.89 19.73 33.11
CA LEU A 318 -2.45 21.07 32.95
C LEU A 318 -1.82 21.86 31.79
N THR A 319 -0.51 21.71 31.57
CA THR A 319 0.18 22.41 30.49
C THR A 319 -0.29 21.92 29.12
N GLN A 320 -0.38 20.60 28.91
CA GLN A 320 -0.91 20.02 27.67
C GLN A 320 -2.40 20.30 27.50
N LYS A 321 -3.19 20.27 28.58
CA LYS A 321 -4.62 20.63 28.55
C LYS A 321 -4.84 22.05 28.05
N ASN A 322 -4.12 23.02 28.62
CA ASN A 322 -4.23 24.41 28.20
C ASN A 322 -3.78 24.58 26.74
N ARG A 323 -2.68 23.92 26.33
CA ARG A 323 -2.23 23.92 24.93
C ARG A 323 -3.29 23.35 23.98
N CYS A 324 -3.95 22.25 24.36
CA CYS A 324 -5.03 21.65 23.59
C CYS A 324 -6.18 22.64 23.40
N ILE A 325 -6.63 23.31 24.47
CA ILE A 325 -7.70 24.32 24.44
C ILE A 325 -7.32 25.50 23.55
N THR A 326 -6.13 26.07 23.72
CA THR A 326 -5.67 27.24 22.95
C THR A 326 -5.54 26.95 21.45
N ASN A 327 -5.21 25.72 21.06
CA ASN A 327 -5.11 25.35 19.64
C ASN A 327 -6.47 25.17 18.94
N LEU A 328 -7.57 25.18 19.70
CA LEU A 328 -8.94 24.95 19.22
C LEU A 328 -9.84 26.19 19.34
N SER A 329 -9.44 27.20 20.13
CA SER A 329 -10.14 28.47 20.32
C SER A 329 -9.76 29.50 19.26
#